data_AF-A0AB73FS96-F1
#
_entry.id   AF-A0AB73FS96-F1
#
_cell.length_a   1.000
_cell.length_b   1.000
_cell.length_c   1.000
_cell.angle_alpha   90.00
_cell.angle_beta   90.00
_cell.angle_gamma   90.00
#
_symmetry.space_group_name_H-M   'P 1'
#
loop_
_entity.id
_entity.type
_entity.pdbx_description
1 polymer ?
#
loop_
_entity_poly.entity_id
_entity_poly.type
_entity_poly.pdbx_seq_one_letter_code
_entity_poly.pdbx_strand_id
1 'polypeptide(L)'
;MSTTYSTLDAMILASIEAGRSTFGAMYAADVARECKRLGESLGVREDFRVLDRRIQALRRAGRIMYQDGRWSVVKSVGRVEPEEDVRMRAFAKPANG
;
A
#
# COMPACT_ATOMS: atom_id res chain seq x y z
N MET A 1 -6.36 13.67 -3.66
CA MET A 1 -5.33 12.59 -3.61
C MET A 1 -4.63 12.56 -4.95
N SER A 2 -3.30 12.65 -4.99
CA SER A 2 -2.55 12.59 -6.25
C SER A 2 -2.68 11.18 -6.85
N THR A 3 -3.38 11.08 -7.98
CA THR A 3 -3.62 9.84 -8.74
C THR A 3 -2.38 9.33 -9.46
N THR A 4 -1.27 10.08 -9.41
CA THR A 4 -0.05 9.86 -10.18
C THR A 4 0.61 8.51 -9.89
N TYR A 5 0.48 7.98 -8.67
CA TYR A 5 1.17 6.76 -8.24
C TYR A 5 0.27 5.55 -8.01
N SER A 6 -1.05 5.68 -8.23
CA SER A 6 -2.01 4.62 -7.90
C SER A 6 -1.71 3.31 -8.64
N THR A 7 -1.33 3.39 -9.91
CA THR A 7 -0.94 2.24 -10.73
C THR A 7 0.31 1.56 -10.18
N LEU A 8 1.37 2.33 -9.93
CA LEU A 8 2.63 1.79 -9.40
C LEU A 8 2.43 1.16 -8.01
N ASP A 9 1.65 1.80 -7.14
CA ASP A 9 1.31 1.26 -5.82
C ASP A 9 0.61 -0.09 -5.92
N ALA A 10 -0.36 -0.23 -6.82
CA ALA A 10 -1.06 -1.49 -7.04
C ALA A 10 -0.11 -2.59 -7.55
N MET A 11 0.80 -2.25 -8.46
CA MET A 11 1.82 -3.19 -8.97
C MET A 11 2.82 -3.64 -7.90
N ILE A 12 3.20 -2.75 -6.98
CA ILE A 12 4.08 -3.07 -5.84
C ILE A 12 3.38 -4.07 -4.92
N LEU A 13 2.12 -3.79 -4.54
CA LEU A 13 1.34 -4.68 -3.66
C LEU A 13 1.16 -6.06 -4.30
N ALA A 14 0.74 -6.10 -5.58
CA ALA A 14 0.58 -7.35 -6.32
C ALA A 14 1.90 -8.13 -6.44
N SER A 15 3.03 -7.45 -6.59
CA SER A 15 4.35 -8.11 -6.63
C SER A 15 4.73 -8.74 -5.29
N ILE A 16 4.47 -8.05 -4.18
CA ILE A 16 4.68 -8.61 -2.84
C ILE A 16 3.78 -9.82 -2.61
N GLU A 17 2.50 -9.74 -2.97
CA GLU A 17 1.54 -10.86 -2.84
C GLU A 17 1.91 -12.05 -3.73
N ALA A 18 2.54 -11.81 -4.88
CA ALA A 18 3.09 -12.84 -5.75
C ALA A 18 4.44 -13.41 -5.28
N GLY A 19 4.92 -13.03 -4.09
CA GLY A 19 6.17 -13.53 -3.50
C GLY A 19 7.45 -12.83 -3.99
N ARG A 20 7.33 -11.80 -4.85
CA ARG A 20 8.46 -10.94 -5.22
C ARG A 20 8.66 -9.87 -4.15
N SER A 21 9.08 -10.29 -2.97
CA SER A 21 9.08 -9.49 -1.73
C SER A 21 10.40 -8.76 -1.44
N THR A 22 11.35 -8.72 -2.36
CA THR A 22 12.61 -7.96 -2.22
C THR A 22 12.64 -6.81 -3.21
N PHE A 23 13.45 -5.77 -2.95
CA PHE A 23 13.54 -4.62 -3.84
C PHE A 23 13.88 -5.02 -5.28
N GLY A 24 14.93 -5.84 -5.47
CA GLY A 24 15.33 -6.31 -6.79
C GLY A 24 14.28 -7.18 -7.48
N ALA A 25 13.56 -8.03 -6.72
CA ALA A 25 12.49 -8.84 -7.29
C ALA A 25 11.26 -8.01 -7.69
N MET A 26 10.95 -6.94 -6.94
CA MET A 26 9.89 -5.99 -7.30
C MET A 26 10.30 -5.13 -8.50
N TYR A 27 11.56 -4.71 -8.58
CA TYR A 27 12.09 -3.86 -9.65
C TYR A 27 12.36 -4.65 -10.94
N ALA A 28 11.31 -5.26 -11.48
CA ALA A 28 11.38 -6.08 -12.69
C ALA A 28 10.15 -5.83 -13.58
N ALA A 29 10.32 -6.11 -14.88
CA ALA A 29 9.26 -6.06 -15.89
C ALA A 29 8.41 -4.78 -15.83
N ASP A 30 7.11 -4.91 -15.56
CA ASP A 30 6.14 -3.82 -15.62
C ASP A 30 6.35 -2.76 -14.54
N VAL A 31 6.84 -3.14 -13.35
CA VAL A 31 7.16 -2.19 -12.27
C VAL A 31 8.31 -1.28 -12.71
N ALA A 32 9.37 -1.86 -13.28
CA ALA A 32 10.51 -1.07 -13.78
C ALA A 32 10.08 -0.15 -14.94
N ARG A 33 9.23 -0.64 -15.85
CA ARG A 33 8.68 0.18 -16.95
C ARG A 33 7.88 1.36 -16.44
N GLU A 34 7.03 1.15 -15.44
CA GLU A 34 6.21 2.21 -14.84
C GLU A 34 7.05 3.21 -14.04
N CYS A 35 8.08 2.74 -13.33
CA CYS A 35 9.06 3.61 -12.67
C CYS A 35 9.80 4.51 -13.66
N LYS A 36 10.20 3.98 -14.81
CA LYS A 36 10.84 4.76 -15.88
C LYS A 36 9.89 5.83 -16.43
N ARG A 37 8.66 5.46 -16.79
CA ARG A 37 7.64 6.39 -17.30
C ARG A 37 7.37 7.55 -16.33
N LEU A 38 7.23 7.23 -15.04
CA LEU A 38 7.05 8.23 -13.98
C LEU A 38 8.31 9.06 -13.76
N GLY A 39 9.49 8.45 -13.82
CA GLY A 39 10.78 9.13 -13.68
C GLY A 39 10.98 10.20 -14.76
N GLU A 40 10.68 9.87 -16.01
CA GLU A 40 10.69 10.80 -17.15
C GLU A 40 9.71 11.97 -16.93
N SER A 41 8.48 11.68 -16.50
CA SER A 41 7.46 12.71 -16.25
C SER A 41 7.80 13.62 -15.06
N LEU A 42 8.57 13.13 -14.09
CA LEU A 42 8.90 13.85 -12.84
C LEU A 42 10.31 14.44 -12.84
N GLY A 43 11.10 14.23 -13.90
CA GLY A 43 12.49 14.67 -13.97
C GLY A 43 13.43 13.93 -13.02
N VAL A 44 13.11 12.68 -12.66
CA VAL A 44 13.95 11.83 -11.79
C VAL A 44 14.95 11.06 -12.66
N ARG A 45 16.25 11.28 -12.46
CA ARG A 45 17.32 10.60 -13.23
C ARG A 45 17.38 9.09 -13.01
N GLU A 46 17.12 8.66 -11.78
CA GLU A 46 17.22 7.27 -11.36
C GLU A 46 15.81 6.73 -11.14
N ASP A 47 15.30 6.02 -12.14
CA ASP A 47 13.98 5.39 -12.17
C ASP A 47 13.72 4.50 -10.94
N PHE A 48 14.70 3.74 -10.45
CA PHE A 48 14.58 2.95 -9.23
C PHE A 48 14.27 3.78 -7.97
N ARG A 49 14.61 5.09 -7.94
CA ARG A 49 14.24 5.96 -6.82
C ARG A 49 12.74 6.22 -6.77
N VAL A 50 12.02 6.09 -7.90
CA VAL A 50 10.56 6.16 -7.91
C VAL A 50 10.00 4.98 -7.11
N LEU A 51 10.49 3.76 -7.34
CA LEU A 51 10.11 2.58 -6.57
C LEU A 51 10.41 2.76 -5.07
N ASP A 52 11.65 3.14 -4.73
CA ASP A 52 12.06 3.32 -3.32
C ASP A 52 11.15 4.33 -2.58
N ARG A 53 10.89 5.50 -3.19
CA ARG A 53 9.98 6.51 -2.62
C ARG A 53 8.58 5.96 -2.41
N ARG A 54 8.07 5.13 -3.33
CA ARG A 54 6.74 4.52 -3.21
C ARG A 54 6.68 3.45 -2.14
N ILE A 55 7.67 2.59 -2.04
CA ILE A 55 7.80 1.61 -0.96
C ILE A 55 7.79 2.32 0.40
N GLN A 56 8.58 3.39 0.55
CA GLN A 56 8.60 4.18 1.79
C GLN A 56 7.25 4.83 2.09
N ALA A 57 6.56 5.36 1.07
CA ALA A 57 5.22 5.94 1.24
C ALA A 57 4.18 4.90 1.68
N LEU A 58 4.17 3.72 1.04
CA LEU A 58 3.28 2.61 1.40
C LEU A 58 3.56 2.09 2.82
N ARG A 59 4.83 2.02 3.22
CA ARG A 59 5.23 1.65 4.58
C ARG A 59 4.74 2.67 5.61
N ARG A 60 4.93 3.97 5.36
CA ARG A 60 4.45 5.05 6.24
C ARG A 60 2.92 5.06 6.34
N ALA A 61 2.23 4.66 5.27
CA ALA A 61 0.78 4.48 5.25
C ALA A 61 0.31 3.19 5.93
N GLY A 62 1.21 2.36 6.48
CA GLY A 62 0.88 1.09 7.13
C GLY A 62 0.34 0.02 6.17
N ARG A 63 0.52 0.17 4.86
CA ARG A 63 0.03 -0.79 3.84
C ARG A 63 0.98 -1.95 3.61
N ILE A 64 2.27 -1.72 3.83
CA ILE A 64 3.31 -2.75 3.77
C ILE A 64 4.24 -2.61 4.97
N MET A 65 4.92 -3.69 5.33
CA MET A 65 5.94 -3.71 6.36
C MET A 65 7.18 -4.48 5.88
N TYR A 66 8.33 -4.18 6.47
CA TYR A 66 9.58 -4.89 6.18
C TYR A 66 9.96 -5.73 7.40
N GLN A 67 10.06 -7.03 7.21
CA GLN A 67 10.40 -8.01 8.25
C GLN A 67 11.26 -9.12 7.63
N ASP A 68 12.28 -9.57 8.35
CA ASP A 68 13.16 -10.69 7.96
C ASP A 68 13.72 -10.58 6.53
N GLY A 69 14.13 -9.37 6.14
CA GLY A 69 14.70 -9.11 4.82
C GLY A 69 13.69 -9.04 3.68
N ARG A 70 12.38 -9.03 3.98
CA ARG A 70 11.29 -9.11 2.99
C ARG A 70 10.19 -8.09 3.28
N TRP A 71 9.57 -7.60 2.21
CA TRP A 71 8.37 -6.79 2.25
C TRP A 71 7.13 -7.66 2.30
N SER A 72 6.16 -7.29 3.13
CA SER A 72 4.89 -7.98 3.29
C SER A 72 3.74 -6.97 3.25
N VAL A 73 2.62 -7.33 2.63
CA VAL A 73 1.39 -6.52 2.69
C VAL A 73 0.78 -6.65 4.08
N VAL A 74 0.46 -5.52 4.70
CA VAL A 74 -0.29 -5.49 5.95
C VAL A 74 -1.74 -5.75 5.61
N LYS A 75 -2.19 -6.99 5.83
CA LYS A 75 -3.61 -7.30 5.80
C LYS A 75 -4.19 -6.75 7.08
N SER A 76 -5.04 -5.73 7.01
CA SER A 76 -5.87 -5.37 8.15
C SER A 76 -6.69 -6.60 8.51
N VAL A 77 -6.38 -7.23 9.65
CA VAL A 77 -7.35 -8.10 10.33
C VAL A 77 -8.62 -7.26 10.42
N GLY A 78 -9.71 -7.78 9.86
CA GLY A 78 -10.97 -7.02 9.71
C GLY A 78 -11.24 -6.25 10.99
N ARG A 79 -11.54 -4.94 10.85
CA ARG A 79 -11.87 -4.07 11.98
C ARG A 79 -12.93 -4.78 12.81
N VAL A 80 -12.53 -5.35 13.94
CA VAL A 80 -13.47 -5.84 14.94
C VAL A 80 -14.06 -4.56 15.52
N GLU A 81 -15.32 -4.27 15.20
CA GLU A 81 -16.02 -3.16 15.86
C GLU A 81 -15.90 -3.40 17.37
N PRO A 82 -15.42 -2.42 18.15
CA PRO A 82 -15.33 -2.57 19.59
C PRO A 82 -16.69 -3.03 20.15
N GLU A 83 -16.71 -4.03 21.04
CA GLU A 83 -17.96 -4.54 21.61
C GLU A 83 -18.81 -3.41 22.23
N GLU A 84 -18.16 -2.36 22.72
CA GLU A 84 -18.79 -1.16 23.26
C GLU A 84 -19.61 -0.39 22.21
N ASP A 85 -19.13 -0.25 20.97
CA ASP A 85 -19.85 0.42 19.88
C ASP A 85 -21.09 -0.39 19.46
N VAL A 86 -20.97 -1.72 19.46
CA VAL A 86 -22.09 -2.65 19.20
C VAL A 86 -23.13 -2.55 20.32
N ARG A 87 -22.70 -2.52 21.58
CA ARG A 87 -23.58 -2.35 22.75
C ARG A 87 -24.29 -0.99 22.72
N MET A 88 -23.58 0.11 22.49
CA MET A 88 -24.19 1.46 22.46
C MET A 88 -25.26 1.59 21.37
N ARG A 89 -25.04 0.99 20.19
CA ARG A 89 -26.06 0.92 19.13
C ARG A 89 -27.28 0.08 19.51
N ALA A 90 -27.08 -1.03 20.22
CA ALA A 90 -28.19 -1.88 20.67
C ALA A 90 -29.08 -1.20 21.72
N PHE A 91 -28.52 -0.28 22.52
CA PHE A 91 -29.26 0.51 23.52
C PHE A 91 -29.81 1.84 23.00
N ALA A 92 -29.48 2.24 21.76
CA ALA A 92 -30.06 3.42 21.13
C ALA A 92 -31.53 3.14 20.77
N LYS A 93 -32.41 3.41 21.74
CA LYS A 93 -33.87 3.35 21.59
C LYS A 93 -34.30 4.24 20.41
N PRO A 94 -35.20 3.79 19.50
CA PRO A 94 -35.76 4.71 18.51
C PRO A 94 -36.52 5.81 19.25
N ALA A 95 -36.12 7.06 19.04
CA ALA A 95 -36.91 8.21 19.43
C ALA A 95 -38.19 8.21 18.59
N ASN A 96 -39.22 7.53 19.08
CA ASN A 96 -40.58 7.60 18.55
C ASN A 96 -41.38 8.56 19.43
N GLY A 97 -41.89 9.61 18.80
CA GLY A 97 -43.03 10.42 19.25
C GLY A 97 -42.70 11.54 20.21
#